data_AF-A0A9X1ITI7-F1
#
_entry.id   AF-A0A9X1ITI7-F1
#
_cell.length_a   1.000
_cell.length_b   1.000
_cell.length_c   1.000
_cell.angle_alpha   90.00
_cell.angle_beta   90.00
_cell.angle_gamma   90.00
#
_symmetry.space_group_name_H-M   'P 1'
#
loop_
_entity.id
_entity.type
_entity.pdbx_description
1 polymer ?
#
loop_
_entity_poly.entity_id
_entity_poly.type
_entity_poly.pdbx_seq_one_letter_code
_entity_poly.pdbx_strand_id
1 'polypeptide(L)'
;MNSEAISAGGAIEEGSAVLDSLNLAKFSAPQIDTALRLVEQLSAPERGDPVSCRSALQAYARGAGFDDAILAAEALRVRVAALAKWRAGHDPLRQSNAQSVVEAAAVSRLSELADGIGFEPAAFQEFILFIEEIPW
;
A
#
# COMPACT_ATOMS: atom_id res chain seq x y z
N MET A 1 -0.14 -23.14 -44.11
CA MET A 1 -0.57 -23.67 -42.81
C MET A 1 -0.10 -22.69 -41.76
N ASN A 2 -0.99 -21.82 -41.30
CA ASN A 2 -0.72 -20.85 -40.23
C ASN A 2 -1.08 -21.50 -38.90
N SER A 3 -0.14 -21.56 -37.96
CA SER A 3 -0.41 -21.80 -36.54
C SER A 3 0.82 -21.42 -35.71
N GLU A 4 0.91 -20.15 -35.32
CA GLU A 4 1.66 -19.74 -34.12
C GLU A 4 0.82 -18.68 -33.41
N ALA A 5 -0.08 -19.15 -32.56
CA ALA A 5 -0.67 -18.36 -31.50
C ALA A 5 0.26 -18.49 -30.29
N ILE A 6 1.14 -17.51 -30.10
CA ILE A 6 2.01 -17.43 -28.92
C ILE A 6 1.21 -16.74 -27.80
N SER A 7 1.09 -17.47 -26.69
CA SER A 7 0.43 -17.12 -25.44
C SER A 7 0.76 -15.72 -24.93
N ALA A 8 -0.27 -14.86 -24.86
CA ALA A 8 -0.27 -13.61 -24.09
C ALA A 8 -0.95 -13.76 -22.71
N GLY A 9 -1.29 -14.99 -22.29
CA GLY A 9 -2.12 -15.26 -21.10
C GLY A 9 -1.39 -15.33 -19.75
N GLY A 10 -0.06 -15.40 -19.70
CA GLY A 10 0.68 -15.62 -18.44
C GLY A 10 0.88 -14.38 -17.57
N ALA A 11 1.09 -13.21 -18.17
CA ALA A 11 1.44 -11.99 -17.42
C ALA A 11 0.24 -11.34 -16.69
N ILE A 12 -0.98 -11.57 -17.19
CA ILE A 12 -2.21 -10.99 -16.61
C ILE A 12 -2.65 -11.79 -15.36
N GLU A 13 -2.42 -13.10 -15.32
CA GLU A 13 -2.77 -13.94 -14.16
C GLU A 13 -1.80 -13.75 -12.99
N GLU A 14 -0.50 -13.56 -13.26
CA GLU A 14 0.51 -13.34 -12.22
C GLU A 14 0.35 -11.98 -11.50
N GLY A 15 -0.01 -10.91 -12.22
CA GLY A 15 -0.28 -9.60 -11.64
C GLY A 15 -1.46 -9.61 -10.66
N SER A 16 -2.55 -10.27 -11.06
CA SER A 16 -3.74 -10.46 -10.21
C SER A 16 -3.42 -11.25 -8.94
N ALA A 17 -2.66 -12.35 -9.05
CA ALA A 17 -2.34 -13.21 -7.90
C ALA A 17 -1.45 -12.50 -6.86
N VAL A 18 -0.49 -11.69 -7.31
CA VAL A 18 0.35 -10.88 -6.41
C VAL A 18 -0.50 -9.82 -5.72
N LEU A 19 -1.32 -9.07 -6.45
CA LEU A 19 -2.18 -8.05 -5.88
C LEU A 19 -3.18 -8.62 -4.85
N ASP A 20 -3.75 -9.79 -5.15
CA ASP A 20 -4.64 -10.49 -4.23
C ASP A 20 -3.92 -10.89 -2.96
N SER A 21 -2.70 -11.40 -3.06
CA SER A 21 -1.86 -11.74 -1.90
C SER A 21 -1.57 -10.52 -1.02
N LEU A 22 -1.28 -9.36 -1.62
CA LEU A 22 -1.06 -8.10 -0.88
C LEU A 22 -2.33 -7.60 -0.19
N ASN A 23 -3.51 -7.82 -0.79
CA ASN A 23 -4.81 -7.43 -0.24
C ASN A 23 -5.35 -8.39 0.84
N LEU A 24 -4.84 -9.62 0.90
CA LEU A 24 -5.14 -10.58 1.97
C LEU A 24 -4.53 -10.17 3.30
N ALA A 25 -3.37 -9.51 3.29
CA ALA A 25 -2.77 -8.95 4.49
C ALA A 25 -3.68 -7.84 5.07
N LYS A 26 -4.15 -8.04 6.30
CA LYS A 26 -4.99 -7.09 7.02
C LYS A 26 -4.15 -6.29 8.00
N PHE A 27 -4.39 -4.98 8.01
CA PHE A 27 -3.70 -4.06 8.89
C PHE A 27 -4.71 -3.20 9.65
N SER A 28 -4.38 -2.84 10.88
CA SER A 28 -5.06 -1.79 11.62
C SER A 28 -4.44 -0.42 11.31
N ALA A 29 -5.19 0.65 11.54
CA ALA A 29 -4.68 2.01 11.39
C ALA A 29 -3.37 2.26 12.19
N PRO A 30 -3.24 1.83 13.46
CA PRO A 30 -1.97 1.92 14.19
C PRO A 30 -0.80 1.20 13.54
N GLN A 31 -1.04 0.10 12.82
CA GLN A 31 0.02 -0.63 12.10
C GLN A 31 0.48 0.14 10.86
N ILE A 32 -0.46 0.72 10.10
CA ILE A 32 -0.13 1.58 8.96
C ILE A 32 0.64 2.83 9.41
N ASP A 33 0.16 3.49 10.46
CA ASP A 33 0.78 4.67 11.06
C ASP A 33 2.21 4.37 11.59
N THR A 34 2.40 3.22 12.22
CA THR A 34 3.73 2.77 12.64
C THR A 34 4.64 2.50 11.45
N ALA A 35 4.15 1.83 10.40
CA ALA A 35 4.91 1.60 9.18
C ALA A 35 5.33 2.91 8.49
N LEU A 36 4.43 3.91 8.44
CA LEU A 36 4.73 5.26 7.93
C LEU A 36 5.87 5.90 8.72
N ARG A 37 5.77 5.93 10.06
CA ARG A 37 6.83 6.50 10.92
C ARG A 37 8.17 5.81 10.73
N LEU A 38 8.19 4.48 10.60
CA LEU A 38 9.43 3.72 10.39
C LEU A 38 10.09 4.11 9.08
N VAL A 39 9.32 4.25 8.00
CA VAL A 39 9.85 4.70 6.71
C VAL A 39 10.30 6.16 6.79
N GLU A 40 9.57 7.04 7.49
CA GLU A 40 9.95 8.45 7.67
C GLU A 40 11.22 8.65 8.50
N GLN A 41 11.54 7.72 9.41
CA GLN A 41 12.77 7.73 10.21
C GLN A 41 14.02 7.35 9.41
N LEU A 42 13.86 6.70 8.25
CA LEU A 42 14.97 6.41 7.36
C LEU A 42 15.52 7.71 6.76
N SER A 43 16.84 7.76 6.56
CA SER A 43 17.46 8.89 5.87
C SER A 43 16.92 9.02 4.43
N ALA A 44 17.04 10.19 3.81
CA ALA A 44 16.55 10.38 2.44
C ALA A 44 17.12 9.36 1.43
N PRO A 45 18.43 9.01 1.46
CA PRO A 45 18.97 7.92 0.63
C PRO A 45 18.34 6.56 0.92
N GLU A 46 18.14 6.21 2.19
CA GLU A 46 17.55 4.93 2.61
C GLU A 46 16.06 4.82 2.27
N ARG A 47 15.32 5.93 2.31
CA ARG A 47 13.92 5.98 1.85
C ARG A 47 13.78 5.71 0.36
N GLY A 48 14.77 6.14 -0.42
CA GLY A 48 14.84 5.86 -1.86
C GLY A 48 15.30 4.43 -2.17
N ASP A 49 15.86 3.71 -1.19
CA ASP A 49 16.32 2.34 -1.35
C ASP A 49 15.21 1.33 -0.95
N PRO A 50 14.68 0.53 -1.90
CA PRO A 50 13.67 -0.48 -1.62
C PRO A 50 14.14 -1.53 -0.60
N VAL A 51 15.44 -1.83 -0.53
CA VAL A 51 15.99 -2.84 0.37
C VAL A 51 15.95 -2.34 1.82
N SER A 52 16.38 -1.11 2.05
CA SER A 52 16.33 -0.46 3.36
C SER A 52 14.90 -0.35 3.89
N CYS A 53 13.96 0.12 3.06
CA CYS A 53 12.53 0.16 3.40
C CYS A 53 11.97 -1.23 3.75
N ARG A 54 12.27 -2.24 2.93
CA ARG A 54 11.81 -3.62 3.17
C ARG A 54 12.39 -4.17 4.47
N SER A 55 13.67 -3.94 4.74
CA SER A 55 14.34 -4.41 5.96
C SER A 55 13.69 -3.85 7.22
N ALA A 56 13.43 -2.53 7.25
CA ALA A 56 12.77 -1.87 8.38
C ALA A 56 11.36 -2.43 8.62
N LEU A 57 10.56 -2.59 7.57
CA LEU A 57 9.20 -3.11 7.66
C LEU A 57 9.16 -4.61 7.99
N GLN A 58 10.15 -5.38 7.57
CA GLN A 58 10.27 -6.79 7.92
C GLN A 58 10.65 -6.99 9.39
N ALA A 59 11.54 -6.14 9.92
CA ALA A 59 11.85 -6.13 11.34
C ALA A 59 10.59 -5.83 12.18
N TYR A 60 9.82 -4.83 11.75
CA TYR A 60 8.53 -4.50 12.36
C TYR A 60 7.53 -5.66 12.28
N ALA A 61 7.34 -6.26 11.10
CA ALA A 61 6.38 -7.35 10.92
C ALA A 61 6.71 -8.58 11.78
N ARG A 62 8.00 -8.91 11.95
CA ARG A 62 8.43 -9.95 12.88
C ARG A 62 8.13 -9.58 14.34
N GLY A 63 8.44 -8.35 14.75
CA GLY A 63 8.20 -7.88 16.12
C GLY A 63 6.72 -7.78 16.48
N ALA A 64 5.86 -7.51 15.49
CA ALA A 64 4.41 -7.42 15.65
C ALA A 64 3.71 -8.79 15.61
N GLY A 65 4.42 -9.89 15.31
CA GLY A 65 3.89 -11.24 15.35
C GLY A 65 3.01 -11.63 14.15
N PHE A 66 3.24 -11.06 12.96
CA PHE A 66 2.53 -11.49 11.75
C PHE A 66 2.97 -12.91 11.35
N ASP A 67 1.99 -13.76 10.99
CA ASP A 67 2.23 -15.17 10.61
C ASP A 67 3.20 -15.30 9.43
N ASP A 68 3.00 -14.47 8.39
CA ASP A 68 3.95 -14.30 7.30
C ASP A 68 4.52 -12.89 7.33
N ALA A 69 5.62 -12.73 8.06
CA ALA A 69 6.30 -11.44 8.20
C ALA A 69 6.88 -10.92 6.87
N ILE A 70 7.14 -11.78 5.87
CA ILE A 70 7.64 -11.35 4.56
C ILE A 70 6.50 -10.73 3.77
N LEU A 71 5.38 -11.44 3.65
CA LEU A 71 4.19 -10.94 2.96
C LEU A 71 3.65 -9.68 3.64
N ALA A 72 3.57 -9.67 4.97
CA ALA A 72 3.11 -8.52 5.72
C ALA A 72 4.00 -7.28 5.49
N ALA A 73 5.33 -7.46 5.49
CA ALA A 73 6.26 -6.36 5.23
C ALA A 73 6.13 -5.81 3.81
N GLU A 74 5.98 -6.69 2.81
CA GLU A 74 5.81 -6.28 1.42
C GLU A 74 4.46 -5.57 1.20
N ALA A 75 3.38 -6.08 1.79
CA ALA A 75 2.07 -5.43 1.75
C ALA A 75 2.05 -4.07 2.47
N LEU A 76 2.72 -3.94 3.62
CA LEU A 76 2.93 -2.64 4.29
C LEU A 76 3.71 -1.68 3.39
N ARG A 77 4.81 -2.16 2.78
CA ARG A 77 5.66 -1.34 1.90
C ARG A 77 4.87 -0.78 0.72
N VAL A 78 4.09 -1.63 0.06
CA VAL A 78 3.26 -1.24 -1.08
C VAL A 78 2.16 -0.26 -0.64
N ARG A 79 1.48 -0.50 0.48
CA ARG A 79 0.47 0.45 1.01
C ARG A 79 1.06 1.80 1.39
N VAL A 80 2.20 1.83 2.06
CA VAL A 80 2.90 3.08 2.42
C VAL A 80 3.31 3.86 1.16
N ALA A 81 3.86 3.17 0.16
CA ALA A 81 4.20 3.79 -1.13
C ALA A 81 2.97 4.32 -1.87
N ALA A 82 1.89 3.53 -1.91
CA ALA A 82 0.61 3.92 -2.49
C ALA A 82 0.03 5.18 -1.81
N LEU A 83 0.12 5.25 -0.48
CA LEU A 83 -0.35 6.40 0.27
C LEU A 83 0.51 7.64 0.00
N ALA A 84 1.84 7.49 -0.04
CA ALA A 84 2.74 8.60 -0.35
C ALA A 84 2.46 9.18 -1.74
N LYS A 85 2.23 8.31 -2.73
CA LYS A 85 1.85 8.68 -4.09
C LYS A 85 0.50 9.36 -4.16
N TRP A 86 -0.52 8.80 -3.49
CA TRP A 86 -1.84 9.41 -3.45
C TRP A 86 -1.79 10.81 -2.82
N ARG A 87 -1.10 10.97 -1.68
CA ARG A 87 -0.90 12.29 -1.04
C ARG A 87 -0.21 13.28 -1.96
N ALA A 88 0.83 12.86 -2.68
CA ALA A 88 1.54 13.73 -3.60
C ALA A 88 0.65 14.22 -4.77
N GLY A 89 -0.24 13.37 -5.27
CA GLY A 89 -1.12 13.69 -6.42
C GLY A 89 -2.45 14.35 -6.06
N HIS A 90 -3.03 14.01 -4.91
CA HIS A 90 -4.42 14.33 -4.56
C HIS A 90 -4.58 15.11 -3.26
N ASP A 91 -3.60 15.08 -2.36
CA ASP A 91 -3.61 15.87 -1.12
C ASP A 91 -2.25 16.56 -0.83
N PRO A 92 -1.71 17.35 -1.78
CA PRO A 92 -0.38 17.94 -1.65
C PRO A 92 -0.30 18.98 -0.51
N LEU A 93 -1.43 19.59 -0.16
CA LEU A 93 -1.54 20.57 0.92
C LEU A 93 -1.91 19.95 2.27
N ARG A 94 -2.08 18.61 2.34
CA ARG A 94 -2.45 17.86 3.55
C ARG A 94 -3.71 18.42 4.23
N GLN A 95 -4.74 18.67 3.42
CA GLN A 95 -6.03 19.18 3.88
C GLN A 95 -6.91 18.10 4.47
N SER A 96 -6.72 16.83 4.05
CA SER A 96 -7.46 15.71 4.62
C SER A 96 -7.05 15.44 6.06
N ASN A 97 -7.97 14.94 6.88
CA ASN A 97 -7.65 14.53 8.25
C ASN A 97 -6.63 13.38 8.24
N ALA A 98 -5.49 13.58 8.89
CA ALA A 98 -4.40 12.61 8.88
C ALA A 98 -4.80 11.23 9.43
N GLN A 99 -5.69 11.19 10.44
CA GLN A 99 -6.18 9.95 11.03
C GLN A 99 -7.12 9.22 10.06
N SER A 100 -8.08 9.92 9.46
CA SER A 100 -9.01 9.35 8.48
C SER A 100 -8.27 8.79 7.26
N VAL A 101 -7.20 9.46 6.83
CA VAL A 101 -6.33 8.98 5.74
C VAL A 101 -5.64 7.66 6.09
N VAL A 102 -5.14 7.52 7.31
CA VAL A 102 -4.49 6.28 7.79
C VAL A 102 -5.52 5.16 7.93
N GLU A 103 -6.71 5.45 8.47
CA GLU A 103 -7.81 4.49 8.59
C GLU A 103 -8.28 4.00 7.22
N ALA A 104 -8.46 4.92 6.27
CA ALA A 104 -8.75 4.61 4.89
C ALA A 104 -7.68 3.68 4.29
N ALA A 105 -6.39 4.01 4.48
CA ALA A 105 -5.28 3.21 3.98
C ALA A 105 -5.18 1.81 4.60
N ALA A 106 -5.71 1.60 5.81
CA ALA A 106 -5.70 0.30 6.48
C ALA A 106 -6.69 -0.69 5.85
N VAL A 107 -7.86 -0.20 5.40
CA VAL A 107 -8.96 -1.05 4.94
C VAL A 107 -9.17 -1.04 3.43
N SER A 108 -8.77 0.03 2.74
CA SER A 108 -8.94 0.15 1.29
C SER A 108 -8.16 -0.93 0.55
N ARG A 109 -8.71 -1.41 -0.57
CA ARG A 109 -8.01 -2.37 -1.43
C ARG A 109 -7.01 -1.64 -2.33
N LEU A 110 -5.85 -2.26 -2.51
CA LEU A 110 -4.91 -1.90 -3.56
C LEU A 110 -5.46 -2.35 -4.91
N SER A 111 -5.20 -1.56 -5.94
CA SER A 111 -5.57 -1.82 -7.34
C SER A 111 -4.37 -1.60 -8.25
N GLU A 112 -4.36 -2.23 -9.42
CA GLU A 112 -3.44 -1.89 -10.50
C GLU A 112 -3.88 -0.57 -11.16
N LEU A 113 -3.00 0.42 -11.20
CA LEU A 113 -3.19 1.70 -11.86
C LEU A 113 -2.17 1.85 -13.00
N ALA A 114 -2.36 2.85 -13.86
CA ALA A 114 -1.48 3.11 -15.00
C ALA A 114 -0.01 3.34 -14.61
N ASP A 115 0.23 3.80 -13.38
CA ASP A 115 1.52 4.11 -12.79
C ASP A 115 1.88 3.15 -11.64
N GLY A 116 1.35 1.92 -11.68
CA GLY A 116 1.64 0.83 -10.76
C GLY A 116 0.56 0.57 -9.71
N ILE A 117 0.89 -0.20 -8.68
CA ILE A 117 -0.06 -0.55 -7.61
C ILE A 117 -0.34 0.68 -6.73
N GLY A 118 -1.61 0.96 -6.46
CA GLY A 118 -2.02 2.10 -5.65
C GLY A 118 -3.44 1.99 -5.10
N PHE A 119 -3.90 3.06 -4.45
CA PHE A 119 -5.31 3.25 -4.14
C PHE A 119 -5.99 3.96 -5.31
N GLU A 120 -7.16 3.48 -5.73
CA GLU A 120 -7.95 4.17 -6.74
C GLU A 120 -8.31 5.57 -6.22
N PRO A 121 -7.91 6.66 -6.90
CA PRO A 121 -7.95 7.99 -6.30
C PRO A 121 -9.33 8.48 -5.84
N ALA A 122 -10.37 8.27 -6.66
CA ALA A 122 -11.70 8.81 -6.38
C ALA A 122 -12.36 8.05 -5.22
N ALA A 123 -12.36 6.72 -5.28
CA ALA A 123 -12.89 5.84 -4.24
C ALA A 123 -12.13 6.01 -2.92
N PHE A 124 -10.80 6.20 -2.97
CA PHE A 124 -10.03 6.43 -1.76
C PHE A 124 -10.36 7.78 -1.12
N GLN A 125 -10.48 8.86 -1.91
CA GLN A 125 -10.92 10.18 -1.42
C GLN A 125 -12.33 10.13 -0.83
N GLU A 126 -13.27 9.48 -1.52
CA GLU A 126 -14.64 9.30 -1.04
C GLU A 126 -14.65 8.57 0.31
N PHE A 127 -13.83 7.53 0.45
CA PHE A 127 -13.77 6.77 1.68
C PHE A 127 -13.13 7.55 2.85
N ILE A 128 -12.14 8.40 2.58
CA ILE A 128 -11.60 9.34 3.59
C ILE A 128 -12.70 10.27 4.10
N LEU A 129 -13.43 10.91 3.18
CA LEU A 129 -14.52 11.83 3.53
C LEU A 129 -15.63 11.12 4.32
N PHE A 130 -15.98 9.89 3.92
CA PHE A 130 -16.92 9.09 4.66
C PHE A 130 -16.48 8.86 6.12
N ILE A 131 -15.21 8.51 6.35
CA ILE A 131 -14.66 8.33 7.71
C ILE A 131 -14.72 9.65 8.51
N GLU A 132 -14.38 10.77 7.87
CA GLU A 132 -14.43 12.10 8.50
C GLU A 132 -15.83 12.51 8.96
N GLU A 133 -16.87 12.01 8.30
CA GLU A 133 -18.27 12.31 8.61
C GLU A 133 -18.86 11.46 9.75
N ILE A 134 -18.18 10.39 10.21
CA ILE A 134 -18.71 9.52 11.27
C ILE A 134 -18.55 10.21 12.63
N PRO A 135 -19.65 10.52 13.34
CA PRO A 135 -19.58 11.00 14.71
C PRO A 135 -19.15 9.83 15.62
N TRP A 136 -18.04 10.01 16.32
CA TRP A 136 -17.48 9.05 17.29
C TRP A 136 -18.39 8.76 18.48
#